data_AF-A0A538MSJ8-F1
#
_entry.id   AF-A0A538MSJ8-F1
#
_cell.length_a   1.000
_cell.length_b   1.000
_cell.length_c   1.000
_cell.angle_alpha   90.00
_cell.angle_beta   90.00
_cell.angle_gamma   90.00
#
_symmetry.space_group_name_H-M   'P 1'
#
loop_
_entity.id
_entity.type
_entity.pdbx_description
1 polymer ?
#
loop_
_entity_poly.entity_id
_entity_poly.type
_entity_poly.pdbx_seq_one_letter_code
_entity_poly.pdbx_strand_id
1 'polypeptide(L)'
;MQLPAGVGSHFQVFLNGVQQQEGRDFRREGNSIVFEKQLAQEGRLGFWRWLSLFLGVAGTYRQNDSVDVVYGAGGRRVVASGLPLKPE
;
A
#
# COMPACT_ATOMS: atom_id res chain seq x y z
N MET A 1 2.00 0.40 -8.40
CA MET A 1 2.25 -0.78 -7.52
C MET A 1 2.03 -2.07 -8.29
N GLN A 2 2.85 -3.11 -8.09
CA GLN A 2 2.72 -4.38 -8.82
C GLN A 2 1.78 -5.36 -8.11
N LEU A 3 0.91 -6.04 -8.86
CA LEU A 3 0.08 -7.13 -8.34
C LEU A 3 0.89 -8.44 -8.22
N PRO A 4 0.65 -9.24 -7.16
CA PRO A 4 1.21 -10.59 -7.05
C PRO A 4 0.89 -11.47 -8.27
N ALA A 5 1.79 -12.40 -8.57
CA ALA A 5 1.55 -13.40 -9.60
C ALA A 5 0.33 -14.27 -9.24
N GLY A 6 -0.55 -14.49 -10.22
CA GLY A 6 -1.78 -15.27 -10.05
C GLY A 6 -3.01 -14.45 -9.64
N VAL A 7 -2.90 -13.13 -9.50
CA VAL A 7 -4.07 -12.25 -9.40
C VAL A 7 -4.83 -12.25 -10.72
N GLY A 8 -5.99 -12.91 -10.73
CA GLY A 8 -6.89 -12.97 -11.88
C GLY A 8 -7.63 -11.64 -12.15
N SER A 9 -8.77 -11.72 -12.84
CA SER A 9 -9.64 -10.56 -13.12
C SER A 9 -10.30 -9.99 -11.86
N HIS A 10 -10.51 -10.82 -10.83
CA HIS A 10 -11.21 -10.43 -9.60
C HIS A 10 -10.26 -10.35 -8.40
N PHE A 11 -10.17 -9.16 -7.82
CA PHE A 11 -9.43 -8.89 -6.58
C PHE A 11 -10.05 -7.69 -5.86
N GLN A 12 -9.71 -7.50 -4.60
CA GLN A 12 -10.11 -6.36 -3.79
C GLN A 12 -8.85 -5.66 -3.28
N VAL A 13 -8.86 -4.34 -3.28
CA VAL A 13 -7.75 -3.50 -2.80
C VAL A 13 -8.17 -2.79 -1.53
N PHE A 14 -7.30 -2.78 -0.53
CA PHE A 14 -7.50 -2.08 0.73
C PHE A 14 -6.33 -1.16 0.98
N LEU A 15 -6.60 0.11 1.29
CA LEU A 15 -5.61 1.10 1.72
C LEU A 15 -5.84 1.34 3.22
N ASN A 16 -4.86 0.98 4.06
CA ASN A 16 -4.96 1.07 5.52
C ASN A 16 -6.25 0.41 6.08
N GLY A 17 -6.66 -0.71 5.48
CA GLY A 17 -7.89 -1.42 5.84
C GLY A 17 -9.19 -0.87 5.23
N VAL A 18 -9.14 0.25 4.50
CA VAL A 18 -10.31 0.83 3.81
C VAL A 18 -10.39 0.29 2.39
N GLN A 19 -11.52 -0.33 2.04
CA GLN A 19 -11.75 -0.88 0.70
C GLN A 19 -11.74 0.23 -0.37
N GLN A 20 -10.99 0.00 -1.44
CA GLN A 20 -10.84 0.90 -2.58
C GLN A 20 -11.61 0.36 -3.80
N GLN A 21 -12.12 1.26 -4.63
CA GLN A 21 -12.91 0.96 -5.82
C GLN A 21 -12.11 1.22 -7.11
N GLU A 22 -12.06 0.22 -8.00
CA GLU A 22 -11.45 0.37 -9.33
C GLU A 22 -12.24 1.38 -10.18
N GLY A 23 -11.53 2.24 -10.91
CA GLY A 23 -12.10 3.32 -11.71
C GLY A 23 -12.44 4.59 -10.93
N ARG A 24 -12.43 4.52 -9.59
CA ARG A 24 -12.63 5.69 -8.71
C ARG A 24 -11.38 6.01 -7.89
N ASP A 25 -10.83 5.03 -7.19
CA ASP A 25 -9.71 5.23 -6.26
C ASP A 25 -8.38 4.77 -6.88
N PHE A 26 -8.43 3.79 -7.79
CA PHE A 26 -7.28 3.30 -8.54
C PHE A 26 -7.69 2.78 -9.92
N ARG A 27 -6.71 2.63 -10.82
CA ARG A 27 -6.86 1.99 -12.13
C ARG A 27 -5.93 0.80 -12.25
N ARG A 28 -6.37 -0.25 -12.96
CA ARG A 28 -5.51 -1.38 -13.30
C ARG A 28 -4.77 -1.12 -14.61
N GLU A 29 -3.45 -1.28 -14.57
CA GLU A 29 -2.57 -1.19 -15.73
C GLU A 29 -1.79 -2.50 -15.89
N GLY A 30 -2.34 -3.41 -16.70
CA GLY A 30 -1.80 -4.76 -16.89
C GLY A 30 -1.77 -5.56 -15.57
N ASN A 31 -0.56 -5.83 -15.07
CA ASN A 31 -0.34 -6.50 -13.78
C ASN A 31 -0.01 -5.51 -12.64
N SER A 32 -0.43 -4.26 -12.78
CA SER A 32 -0.13 -3.17 -11.86
C SER A 32 -1.40 -2.44 -11.48
N ILE A 33 -1.41 -1.79 -10.32
CA ILE A 33 -2.42 -0.82 -9.95
C ILE A 33 -1.78 0.56 -9.76
N VAL A 34 -2.47 1.58 -10.23
CA VAL A 34 -2.06 2.99 -10.14
C VAL A 34 -3.16 3.72 -9.38
N PHE A 35 -2.79 4.37 -8.28
CA PHE A 35 -3.70 5.19 -7.50
C PHE A 35 -3.73 6.60 -8.09
N GLU A 36 -4.91 7.22 -8.15
CA GLU A 36 -5.01 8.60 -8.65
C GLU A 36 -4.48 9.61 -7.61
N LYS A 37 -4.47 9.23 -6.33
CA LYS A 37 -3.90 10.03 -5.24
C LYS A 37 -2.51 9.55 -4.88
N GLN A 38 -1.60 10.49 -4.61
CA GLN A 38 -0.30 10.17 -4.02
C GLN A 38 -0.47 9.47 -2.67
N LEU A 39 0.11 8.27 -2.57
CA LEU A 39 0.19 7.49 -1.33
C LEU A 39 1.53 7.77 -0.64
N ALA A 40 1.51 7.97 0.67
CA ALA A 40 2.72 8.29 1.44
C ALA A 40 3.34 7.00 2.00
N GLN A 41 4.44 6.55 1.41
CA GLN A 41 5.31 5.52 1.98
C GLN A 41 6.63 6.18 2.44
N GLU A 42 6.64 6.83 3.61
CA GLU A 42 7.91 7.37 4.14
C GLU A 42 8.86 6.19 4.46
N GLY A 43 10.05 6.19 3.83
CA GLY A 43 11.10 5.19 4.04
C GLY A 43 11.70 5.19 5.46
N ARG A 44 12.76 4.40 5.67
CA ARG A 44 13.45 4.28 6.98
C ARG A 44 13.78 5.66 7.55
N LEU A 45 13.55 5.82 8.86
CA LEU A 45 13.91 7.03 9.59
C LEU A 45 15.38 7.40 9.37
N GLY A 46 15.62 8.63 8.89
CA GLY A 46 16.93 9.25 9.01
C GLY A 46 17.33 9.38 10.48
N PHE A 47 18.59 9.10 10.81
CA PHE A 47 19.16 9.09 12.17
C PHE A 47 18.74 10.32 13.01
N TRP A 48 18.74 11.51 12.40
CA TRP A 48 18.37 12.76 13.06
C TRP A 48 16.89 12.84 13.48
N ARG A 49 15.96 12.28 12.68
CA ARG A 49 14.53 12.19 13.05
C ARG A 49 14.28 11.09 14.10
N TRP A 50 15.06 10.02 14.10
CA TRP A 50 15.03 9.03 15.19
C TRP A 50 15.52 9.64 16.51
N LEU A 51 16.61 10.41 16.48
CA LEU A 51 17.14 11.08 17.66
C LEU A 51 16.15 12.11 18.23
N SER A 52 15.44 12.87 17.39
CA SER A 52 14.41 13.82 17.86
C SER A 52 13.19 13.13 18.50
N LEU A 53 12.85 11.92 18.05
CA LEU A 53 11.79 11.10 18.65
C LEU A 53 12.23 10.50 19.99
N PHE A 54 13.47 10.00 20.06
CA PHE A 54 14.08 9.49 21.29
C PHE A 54 14.15 10.58 22.38
N LEU A 55 14.44 11.83 22.01
CA LEU A 55 14.50 12.97 22.93
C LEU A 55 13.12 13.56 23.29
N GLY A 56 12.01 12.99 22.79
CA GLY A 56 10.64 13.41 23.14
C GLY A 56 10.19 14.74 22.51
N VAL A 57 10.91 15.24 21.49
CA VAL A 57 10.73 16.60 20.94
C VAL A 57 9.66 16.67 19.83
N ALA A 58 9.25 15.55 19.22
CA ALA A 58 8.33 15.59 18.08
C ALA A 58 7.32 14.44 18.05
N GLY A 59 6.10 14.69 18.54
CA GLY A 59 4.95 13.82 18.27
C GLY A 59 4.42 14.06 16.85
N THR A 60 5.00 13.40 15.86
CA THR A 60 4.38 13.32 14.52
C THR A 60 3.89 11.90 14.29
N TYR A 61 2.56 11.73 14.23
CA TYR A 61 1.95 10.46 13.87
C TYR A 61 2.38 10.13 12.44
N ARG A 62 3.09 9.01 12.26
CA ARG A 62 3.59 8.59 10.94
C ARG A 62 2.44 8.12 10.08
N GLN A 63 2.36 8.67 8.87
CA GLN A 63 1.53 8.12 7.81
C GLN A 63 2.35 7.02 7.12
N ASN A 64 2.09 5.77 7.50
CA ASN A 64 2.64 4.60 6.82
C ASN A 64 1.48 3.97 6.05
N ASP A 65 1.21 4.48 4.84
CA ASP A 65 0.16 3.91 4.01
C ASP A 65 0.55 2.49 3.59
N SER A 66 -0.32 1.52 3.90
CA SER A 66 -0.18 0.11 3.51
C SER A 66 -1.29 -0.25 2.55
N VAL A 67 -0.92 -0.90 1.45
CA VAL A 67 -1.87 -1.46 0.50
C VAL A 67 -1.89 -2.98 0.60
N ASP A 68 -3.08 -3.51 0.80
CA ASP A 68 -3.35 -4.93 0.86
C ASP A 68 -4.24 -5.35 -0.31
N VAL A 69 -3.94 -6.49 -0.91
CA VAL A 69 -4.70 -7.05 -2.03
C VAL A 69 -5.24 -8.41 -1.66
N VAL A 70 -6.54 -8.59 -1.83
CA VAL A 70 -7.23 -9.86 -1.59
C VAL A 70 -7.66 -10.46 -2.92
N TYR A 71 -7.30 -11.71 -3.19
CA TYR A 71 -7.55 -12.35 -4.47
C TYR A 71 -7.77 -13.87 -4.32
N GLY A 72 -8.36 -14.49 -5.33
CA GLY A 72 -8.46 -15.94 -5.43
C GLY A 72 -7.23 -16.54 -6.12
N ALA A 73 -6.64 -17.57 -5.51
CA ALA A 73 -5.57 -18.36 -6.13
C ALA A 73 -5.74 -19.83 -5.75
N GLY A 74 -5.79 -20.71 -6.75
CA GLY A 74 -5.93 -22.16 -6.52
C GLY A 74 -7.15 -22.55 -5.67
N GLY A 75 -8.28 -21.86 -5.85
CA GLY A 75 -9.52 -22.08 -5.08
C GLY A 75 -9.48 -21.55 -3.63
N ARG A 76 -8.40 -20.87 -3.22
CA ARG A 76 -8.27 -20.26 -1.89
C ARG A 76 -8.29 -18.73 -1.98
N ARG A 77 -8.81 -18.09 -0.94
CA ARG A 77 -8.71 -16.64 -0.74
C ARG A 77 -7.35 -16.32 -0.12
N VAL A 78 -6.57 -15.47 -0.77
CA VAL A 78 -5.23 -15.06 -0.37
C VAL A 78 -5.23 -13.55 -0.10
N VAL A 79 -4.42 -13.13 0.87
CA VAL A 79 -4.16 -11.72 1.19
C VAL A 79 -2.68 -11.46 1.00
N ALA A 80 -2.33 -10.50 0.14
CA ALA A 80 -0.98 -9.96 0.00
C ALA A 80 -0.95 -8.58 0.64
N SER A 81 -0.28 -8.45 1.79
CA SER A 81 -0.25 -7.23 2.59
C SER A 81 1.03 -6.41 2.40
N GLY A 82 0.94 -5.10 2.65
CA GLY A 82 2.10 -4.21 2.68
C GLY A 82 2.84 -4.13 1.35
N LEU A 83 2.11 -4.16 0.25
CA LEU A 83 2.71 -4.23 -1.07
C LEU A 83 3.53 -2.95 -1.37
N PRO A 84 4.72 -3.08 -1.98
CA PRO A 84 5.62 -1.96 -2.16
C PRO A 84 5.03 -0.93 -3.13
N LEU A 85 4.95 0.32 -2.68
CA LEU A 85 4.61 1.45 -3.53
C LEU A 85 5.87 1.88 -4.27
N LYS A 86 5.73 2.11 -5.57
CA LYS A 86 6.79 2.69 -6.39
C LYS A 86 6.38 4.12 -6.71
N PRO A 87 7.20 5.14 -6.41
CA PRO A 87 6.98 6.46 -6.99
C PRO A 87 7.13 6.38 -8.51
N GLU A 88 6.36 7.19 -9.21
CA GLU A 88 6.37 7.33 -10.67
C GLU A 88 7.67 7.97 -11.16
#